data_AF-A0A257LWA5-F1
#
_entry.id   AF-A0A257LWA5-F1
#
_cell.length_a   1.000
_cell.length_b   1.000
_cell.length_c   1.000
_cell.angle_alpha   90.00
_cell.angle_beta   90.00
_cell.angle_gamma   90.00
#
_symmetry.space_group_name_H-M   'P 1'
#
loop_
_entity.id
_entity.type
_entity.pdbx_description
1 polymer ?
#
loop_
_entity_poly.entity_id
_entity_poly.type
_entity_poly.pdbx_seq_one_letter_code
_entity_poly.pdbx_strand_id
1 'polypeptide(L)'
;MTESNSATPPSPDRGSLAWLAPLYQSGSSLRVWLLLLWRHAGRIHWRCWLLIPLATGLIVVGSLQGLIGRLLFSRAVKRRPMAGPPVFVLGHWRSGTTLLHELITLDERFAFPSNYECFQSCHFMVTGPLVHWLSRSAAPKKRPMDDMKATLSSPGEDEAALRNLGAASFYNNLFFPSRADDLDASLDLQKLPLEQQIRWKQVFEHFLQQLNIRFGRPLVMKSPTRTAHAQTLL
;
A
#
# COMPACT_ATOMS: atom_id res chain seq x y z
N MET A 1 -35.07 -26.31 -30.49
CA MET A 1 -33.86 -25.53 -30.83
C MET A 1 -34.18 -24.07 -30.59
N THR A 2 -33.79 -23.54 -29.44
CA THR A 2 -33.90 -22.12 -29.10
C THR A 2 -32.52 -21.72 -28.57
N GLU A 3 -31.73 -21.09 -29.42
CA GLU A 3 -30.41 -20.57 -29.05
C GLU A 3 -30.58 -19.38 -28.09
N SER A 4 -30.16 -19.61 -26.85
CA SER A 4 -29.96 -18.58 -25.84
C SER A 4 -28.74 -17.75 -26.24
N ASN A 5 -28.99 -16.49 -26.61
CA ASN A 5 -27.97 -15.52 -26.98
C ASN A 5 -27.24 -15.05 -25.71
N SER A 6 -26.22 -15.79 -25.27
CA SER A 6 -25.38 -15.41 -24.13
C SER A 6 -24.42 -14.29 -24.54
N ALA A 7 -24.87 -13.05 -24.44
CA ALA A 7 -24.00 -11.88 -24.55
C ALA A 7 -22.93 -11.96 -23.44
N THR A 8 -21.69 -12.27 -23.81
CA THR A 8 -20.52 -12.11 -22.94
C THR A 8 -20.46 -10.66 -22.46
N PRO A 9 -20.37 -10.39 -21.14
CA PRO A 9 -20.20 -9.04 -20.66
C PRO A 9 -18.89 -8.47 -21.22
N PRO A 10 -18.86 -7.18 -21.62
CA PRO A 10 -17.65 -6.58 -22.15
C PRO A 10 -16.52 -6.72 -21.12
N SER A 11 -15.37 -7.25 -21.56
CA SER A 11 -14.17 -7.29 -20.73
C SER A 11 -13.86 -5.89 -20.24
N PRO A 12 -13.62 -5.65 -18.93
CA PRO A 12 -13.28 -4.33 -18.44
C PRO A 12 -12.04 -3.86 -19.18
N ASP A 13 -12.18 -2.73 -19.87
CA ASP A 13 -11.13 -2.09 -20.63
C ASP A 13 -9.95 -1.81 -19.68
N ARG A 14 -8.91 -2.66 -19.75
CA ARG A 14 -7.72 -2.59 -18.86
C ARG A 14 -6.98 -1.25 -18.99
N GLY A 15 -7.30 -0.43 -20.01
CA GLY A 15 -6.78 0.93 -20.20
C GLY A 15 -7.54 2.04 -19.46
N SER A 16 -8.76 1.82 -18.99
CA SER A 16 -9.66 2.90 -18.54
C SER A 16 -9.23 3.61 -17.24
N LEU A 17 -8.46 2.94 -16.37
CA LEU A 17 -7.96 3.50 -15.10
C LEU A 17 -6.43 3.60 -15.02
N ALA A 18 -5.70 3.01 -15.98
CA ALA A 18 -4.23 3.02 -15.97
C ALA A 18 -3.65 4.45 -16.04
N TRP A 19 -4.38 5.38 -16.66
CA TRP A 19 -3.96 6.79 -16.71
C TRP A 19 -4.03 7.49 -15.35
N LEU A 20 -4.76 6.96 -14.37
CA LEU A 20 -4.81 7.45 -12.98
C LEU A 20 -3.62 7.00 -12.13
N ALA A 21 -2.71 6.16 -12.67
CA ALA A 21 -1.51 5.67 -11.98
C ALA A 21 -0.75 6.75 -11.18
N PRO A 22 -0.55 7.99 -11.68
CA PRO A 22 0.09 9.06 -10.90
C PRO A 22 -0.60 9.37 -9.57
N LEU A 23 -1.93 9.33 -9.50
CA LEU A 23 -2.69 9.67 -8.30
C LEU A 23 -2.59 8.57 -7.23
N TYR A 24 -2.42 7.31 -7.64
CA TYR A 24 -2.17 6.19 -6.72
C TYR A 24 -0.83 6.32 -5.99
N GLN A 25 0.08 7.16 -6.48
CA GLN A 25 1.37 7.44 -5.85
C GLN A 25 1.33 8.61 -4.85
N SER A 26 0.17 9.23 -4.64
CA SER A 26 0.01 10.44 -3.81
C SER A 26 0.51 10.30 -2.36
N GLY A 27 0.54 9.09 -1.81
CA GLY A 27 1.09 8.82 -0.48
C GLY A 27 2.60 8.58 -0.42
N SER A 28 3.32 8.77 -1.52
CA SER A 28 4.77 8.58 -1.58
C SER A 28 5.55 9.79 -1.10
N SER A 29 6.82 9.56 -0.78
CA SER A 29 7.76 10.68 -0.64
C SER A 29 8.12 11.28 -2.01
N LEU A 30 8.43 12.57 -2.04
CA LEU A 30 8.88 13.27 -3.24
C LEU A 30 10.09 12.58 -3.90
N ARG A 31 11.03 12.09 -3.09
CA ARG A 31 12.19 11.33 -3.59
C ARG A 31 11.78 10.08 -4.36
N VAL A 32 10.84 9.31 -3.82
CA VAL A 32 10.34 8.08 -4.46
C VAL A 32 9.59 8.42 -5.75
N TRP A 33 8.77 9.45 -5.72
CA TRP A 33 8.06 9.93 -6.91
C TRP A 33 9.00 10.35 -8.04
N LEU A 34 10.00 11.18 -7.75
CA LEU A 34 10.97 11.62 -8.73
C LEU A 34 11.79 10.44 -9.30
N LEU A 35 12.15 9.47 -8.46
CA LEU A 35 12.84 8.26 -8.91
C LEU A 35 11.97 7.42 -9.85
N LEU A 36 10.68 7.26 -9.54
CA LEU A 36 9.74 6.53 -10.41
C LEU A 36 9.55 7.24 -11.75
N LEU A 37 9.36 8.57 -11.74
CA LEU A 37 9.29 9.36 -12.96
C LEU A 37 10.58 9.20 -13.78
N TRP A 38 11.75 9.30 -13.16
CA TRP A 38 13.02 9.14 -13.87
C TRP A 38 13.20 7.73 -14.47
N ARG A 39 12.89 6.67 -13.72
CA ARG A 39 13.03 5.28 -14.18
C ARG A 39 12.03 4.89 -15.27
N HIS A 40 10.84 5.48 -15.27
CA HIS A 40 9.74 5.06 -16.14
C HIS A 40 9.23 6.13 -17.11
N ALA A 41 9.81 7.34 -17.17
CA ALA A 41 9.34 8.46 -18.01
C ALA A 41 9.02 8.05 -19.46
N GLY A 42 9.89 7.25 -20.08
CA GLY A 42 9.71 6.77 -21.46
C GLY A 42 8.62 5.72 -21.68
N ARG A 43 7.96 5.24 -20.61
CA ARG A 43 6.88 4.24 -20.64
C ARG A 43 5.55 4.77 -20.12
N ILE A 44 5.52 6.04 -19.69
CA ILE A 44 4.31 6.67 -19.18
C ILE A 44 3.39 7.00 -20.36
N HIS A 45 2.17 6.46 -20.32
CA HIS A 45 1.15 6.77 -21.31
C HIS A 45 0.87 8.28 -21.34
N TRP A 46 0.69 8.87 -22.54
CA TRP A 46 0.60 10.31 -22.73
C TRP A 46 -0.46 10.99 -21.84
N ARG A 47 -1.61 10.34 -21.61
CA ARG A 47 -2.70 10.86 -20.74
C ARG A 47 -2.28 11.03 -19.27
N CYS A 48 -1.31 10.24 -18.79
CA CYS A 48 -0.81 10.37 -17.42
C CYS A 48 -0.09 11.71 -17.21
N TRP A 49 0.51 12.28 -18.26
CA TRP A 49 1.22 13.56 -18.16
C TRP A 49 0.32 14.71 -17.73
N LEU A 50 -0.98 14.64 -18.04
CA LEU A 50 -1.98 15.61 -17.56
C LEU A 50 -2.18 15.55 -16.04
N LEU A 51 -1.95 14.38 -15.42
CA LEU A 51 -2.13 14.16 -13.98
C LEU A 51 -0.83 14.28 -13.18
N ILE A 52 0.34 14.22 -13.84
CA ILE A 52 1.64 14.34 -13.16
C ILE A 52 1.76 15.63 -12.34
N PRO A 53 1.39 16.83 -12.84
CA PRO A 53 1.48 18.06 -12.04
C PRO A 53 0.62 18.00 -10.77
N LEU A 54 -0.63 17.53 -10.90
CA LEU A 54 -1.55 17.37 -9.77
C LEU A 54 -1.01 16.35 -8.75
N ALA A 55 -0.58 15.19 -9.22
CA ALA A 55 0.03 14.15 -8.37
C ALA A 55 1.28 14.69 -7.65
N THR A 56 2.14 15.42 -8.37
CA THR A 56 3.35 16.03 -7.80
C THR A 56 3.01 17.04 -6.71
N GLY A 57 2.01 17.90 -6.92
CA GLY A 57 1.53 18.84 -5.91
C GLY A 57 1.07 18.13 -4.62
N LEU A 58 0.25 17.09 -4.76
CA LEU A 58 -0.20 16.27 -3.63
C LEU A 58 0.96 15.59 -2.90
N ILE A 59 1.94 15.06 -3.63
CA ILE A 59 3.11 14.39 -3.09
C ILE A 59 4.05 15.36 -2.36
N VAL A 60 4.20 16.60 -2.86
CA VAL A 60 4.96 17.65 -2.16
C VAL A 60 4.32 17.96 -0.83
N VAL A 61 3.00 18.22 -0.81
CA VAL A 61 2.25 18.47 0.43
C VAL A 61 2.35 17.28 1.39
N GLY A 62 2.13 16.06 0.89
CA GLY A 62 2.28 14.84 1.67
C GLY A 62 3.69 14.64 2.22
N SER A 63 4.73 14.99 1.46
CA SER A 63 6.12 14.90 1.91
C SER A 63 6.43 15.89 3.04
N LEU A 64 5.88 17.11 2.97
CA LEU A 64 5.99 18.10 4.05
C LEU A 64 5.28 17.61 5.32
N GLN A 65 4.06 17.08 5.18
CA GLN A 65 3.33 16.47 6.29
C GLN A 65 4.08 15.27 6.88
N GLY A 66 4.70 14.44 6.03
CA GLY A 66 5.56 13.34 6.47
C GLY A 66 6.80 13.81 7.22
N LEU A 67 7.40 14.93 6.81
CA LEU A 67 8.51 15.55 7.55
C LEU A 67 8.05 16.03 8.94
N ILE A 68 6.91 16.72 9.02
CA ILE A 68 6.30 17.14 10.29
C ILE A 68 6.06 15.91 11.17
N GLY A 69 5.47 14.84 10.63
CA GLY A 69 5.24 13.59 11.35
C GLY A 69 6.54 12.97 11.88
N ARG A 70 7.59 12.92 11.07
CA ARG A 70 8.91 12.45 11.53
C ARG A 70 9.45 13.30 12.67
N LEU A 71 9.32 14.63 12.61
CA LEU A 71 9.79 15.51 13.68
C LEU A 71 9.00 15.27 14.98
N LEU A 72 7.67 15.25 14.90
CA LEU A 72 6.78 15.08 16.05
C LEU A 72 6.92 13.69 16.70
N PHE A 73 7.04 12.64 15.90
CA PHE A 73 6.98 11.25 16.37
C PHE A 73 8.34 10.53 16.42
N SER A 74 9.44 11.14 15.96
CA SER A 74 10.78 10.51 15.94
C SER A 74 11.20 9.91 17.28
N ARG A 75 10.96 10.63 18.38
CA ARG A 75 11.28 10.16 19.74
C ARG A 75 10.41 8.98 20.16
N ALA A 76 9.12 9.02 19.83
CA ALA A 76 8.19 7.95 20.13
C ALA A 76 8.52 6.68 19.34
N VAL A 77 8.90 6.80 18.06
CA VAL A 77 9.36 5.70 17.20
C VAL A 77 10.56 5.00 17.83
N LYS A 78 11.53 5.73 18.36
CA LYS A 78 12.74 5.14 18.95
C LYS A 78 12.53 4.51 20.33
N ARG A 79 11.53 4.94 21.09
CA ARG A 79 11.39 4.57 22.52
C ARG A 79 10.28 3.56 22.80
N ARG A 80 9.24 3.51 21.98
CA ARG A 80 8.06 2.68 22.26
C ARG A 80 8.35 1.23 21.83
N PRO A 81 8.33 0.25 22.74
CA PRO A 81 8.41 -1.16 22.33
C PRO A 81 7.17 -1.55 21.53
N MET A 82 7.31 -2.58 20.69
CA MET A 82 6.15 -3.17 20.00
C MET A 82 5.16 -3.71 21.05
N ALA A 83 3.88 -3.40 20.90
CA ALA A 83 2.83 -3.83 21.83
C ALA A 83 2.66 -5.37 21.90
N GLY A 84 3.18 -6.09 20.91
CA GLY A 84 3.26 -7.54 20.86
C GLY A 84 3.82 -7.99 19.50
N PRO A 85 4.05 -9.30 19.31
CA PRO A 85 4.48 -9.83 18.03
C PRO A 85 3.41 -9.58 16.95
N PRO A 86 3.77 -9.10 15.76
CA PRO A 86 2.82 -8.95 14.66
C PRO A 86 2.39 -10.32 14.13
N VAL A 87 1.12 -10.42 13.72
CA VAL A 87 0.55 -11.57 13.03
C VAL A 87 0.56 -11.28 11.53
N PHE A 88 1.17 -12.16 10.75
CA PHE A 88 1.19 -12.09 9.28
C PHE A 88 0.25 -13.13 8.69
N VAL A 89 -0.77 -12.68 7.96
CA VAL A 89 -1.62 -13.56 7.16
C VAL A 89 -0.94 -13.80 5.81
N LEU A 90 -0.48 -15.04 5.61
CA LEU A 90 0.19 -15.48 4.39
C LEU A 90 -0.77 -16.27 3.49
N GLY A 91 -0.50 -16.28 2.18
CA GLY A 91 -1.28 -17.01 1.19
C GLY A 91 -1.26 -16.35 -0.19
N HIS A 92 -1.65 -17.12 -1.20
CA HIS A 92 -1.71 -16.63 -2.57
C HIS A 92 -2.91 -15.69 -2.79
N TRP A 93 -2.88 -14.88 -3.86
CA TRP A 93 -4.08 -14.16 -4.28
C TRP A 93 -5.23 -15.15 -4.50
N ARG A 94 -6.45 -14.72 -4.16
CA ARG A 94 -7.69 -15.51 -4.32
C ARG A 94 -7.81 -16.75 -3.42
N SER A 95 -6.94 -16.96 -2.43
CA SER A 95 -7.07 -18.07 -1.46
C SER A 95 -7.88 -17.73 -0.20
N GLY A 96 -8.71 -16.68 -0.23
CA GLY A 96 -9.54 -16.28 0.92
C GLY A 96 -8.81 -15.52 2.03
N THR A 97 -7.51 -15.21 1.89
CA THR A 97 -6.72 -14.47 2.91
C THR A 97 -7.33 -13.12 3.29
N THR A 98 -8.01 -12.44 2.36
CA THR A 98 -8.64 -11.15 2.64
C THR A 98 -9.84 -11.31 3.57
N LEU A 99 -10.65 -12.36 3.38
CA LEU A 99 -11.74 -12.67 4.30
C LEU A 99 -11.21 -13.05 5.68
N LEU A 100 -10.15 -13.87 5.73
CA LEU A 100 -9.49 -14.21 7.00
C LEU A 100 -8.95 -12.96 7.72
N HIS A 101 -8.31 -12.05 6.99
CA HIS A 101 -7.83 -10.79 7.56
C HIS A 101 -8.99 -9.98 8.14
N GLU A 102 -10.07 -9.79 7.38
CA GLU A 102 -11.27 -9.09 7.85
C GLU A 102 -11.86 -9.72 9.12
N LEU A 103 -11.93 -11.06 9.20
CA LEU A 103 -12.41 -11.76 10.40
C LEU A 103 -11.52 -11.53 11.62
N ILE A 104 -10.19 -11.59 11.46
CA ILE A 104 -9.25 -11.32 12.56
C ILE A 104 -9.40 -9.88 13.04
N THR A 105 -9.66 -8.93 12.13
CA THR A 105 -9.81 -7.51 12.50
C THR A 105 -11.05 -7.17 13.32
N LEU A 106 -11.99 -8.12 13.47
CA LEU A 106 -13.12 -7.97 14.39
C LEU A 106 -12.71 -8.11 15.87
N ASP A 107 -11.54 -8.69 16.14
CA ASP A 107 -11.00 -8.80 17.49
C ASP A 107 -10.28 -7.51 17.90
N GLU A 108 -10.88 -6.78 18.85
CA GLU A 108 -10.36 -5.50 19.35
C GLU A 108 -9.01 -5.60 20.06
N ARG A 109 -8.52 -6.80 20.37
CA ARG A 109 -7.16 -6.99 20.90
C ARG A 109 -6.09 -6.65 19.87
N PHE A 110 -6.42 -6.76 18.58
CA PHE A 110 -5.50 -6.50 17.48
C PHE A 110 -5.76 -5.13 16.84
N ALA A 111 -4.73 -4.62 16.18
CA ALA A 111 -4.82 -3.48 15.28
C ALA A 111 -4.36 -3.87 13.88
N PHE A 112 -4.79 -3.11 12.88
CA PHE A 112 -4.47 -3.35 11.48
C PHE A 112 -4.33 -2.00 10.77
N PRO A 113 -3.48 -1.90 9.74
CA PRO A 113 -3.46 -0.71 8.90
C PRO A 113 -4.72 -0.70 8.04
N SER A 114 -5.38 0.45 7.95
CA SER A 114 -6.45 0.60 6.97
C SER A 114 -5.87 0.89 5.59
N ASN A 115 -6.73 0.84 4.57
CA ASN A 115 -6.39 1.31 3.22
C ASN A 115 -5.76 2.71 3.26
N TYR A 116 -6.27 3.62 4.10
CA TYR A 116 -5.69 4.96 4.21
C TYR A 116 -4.23 4.93 4.68
N GLU A 117 -3.91 4.20 5.76
CA GLU A 117 -2.52 4.12 6.24
C GLU A 117 -1.60 3.43 5.23
N CYS A 118 -2.12 2.46 4.47
CA CYS A 118 -1.33 1.78 3.43
C CYS A 118 -1.05 2.70 2.23
N PHE A 119 -2.08 3.39 1.73
CA PHE A 119 -1.96 4.24 0.55
C PHE A 119 -1.31 5.59 0.85
N GLN A 120 -1.46 6.15 2.05
CA GLN A 120 -0.88 7.43 2.48
C GLN A 120 0.27 7.25 3.49
N SER A 121 1.07 6.19 3.32
CA SER A 121 2.09 5.76 4.28
C SER A 121 3.13 6.83 4.63
N CYS A 122 3.42 7.79 3.74
CA CYS A 122 4.39 8.84 4.03
C CYS A 122 3.88 9.89 5.03
N HIS A 123 2.56 10.07 5.21
CA HIS A 123 2.01 11.18 6.00
C HIS A 123 0.80 10.83 6.88
N PHE A 124 0.36 9.57 6.90
CA PHE A 124 -0.83 9.15 7.67
C PHE A 124 -0.73 9.46 9.16
N MET A 125 0.48 9.56 9.74
CA MET A 125 0.64 9.90 11.15
C MET A 125 0.04 11.26 11.51
N VAL A 126 0.13 12.23 10.58
CA VAL A 126 -0.38 13.60 10.79
C VAL A 126 -1.82 13.73 10.31
N THR A 127 -2.12 13.13 9.16
CA THR A 127 -3.39 13.31 8.44
C THR A 127 -4.46 12.28 8.78
N GLY A 128 -4.04 11.11 9.28
CA GLY A 128 -4.92 10.00 9.59
C GLY A 128 -6.06 10.36 10.55
N PRO A 129 -5.84 11.00 11.71
CA PRO A 129 -6.92 11.34 12.61
C PRO A 129 -8.05 12.14 11.95
N LEU A 130 -7.70 13.15 11.13
CA LEU A 130 -8.67 13.97 10.40
C LEU A 130 -9.42 13.15 9.34
N VAL A 131 -8.71 12.35 8.54
CA VAL A 131 -9.35 11.55 7.49
C VAL A 131 -10.26 10.48 8.07
N HIS A 132 -9.82 9.79 9.12
CA HIS A 132 -10.67 8.82 9.81
C HIS A 132 -11.93 9.49 10.35
N TRP A 133 -11.81 10.67 10.97
CA TRP A 133 -12.97 11.45 11.43
C TRP A 133 -13.94 11.81 10.28
N LEU A 134 -13.43 12.36 9.17
CA LEU A 134 -14.24 12.70 7.99
C LEU A 134 -14.90 11.47 7.34
N SER A 135 -14.22 10.32 7.39
CA SER A 135 -14.69 9.10 6.75
C SER A 135 -15.81 8.36 7.50
N ARG A 136 -16.09 8.72 8.77
CA ARG A 136 -17.10 8.04 9.60
C ARG A 136 -18.51 8.08 9.00
N SER A 137 -18.80 9.14 8.24
CA SER A 137 -20.11 9.35 7.61
C SER A 137 -20.14 8.97 6.13
N ALA A 138 -19.03 8.46 5.58
CA ALA A 138 -18.97 8.08 4.18
C ALA A 138 -19.66 6.72 3.97
N ALA A 139 -20.61 6.66 3.03
CA ALA A 139 -21.23 5.41 2.66
C ALA A 139 -20.17 4.42 2.10
N PRO A 140 -20.21 3.14 2.50
CA PRO A 140 -19.24 2.16 2.02
C PRO A 140 -19.40 1.97 0.51
N LYS A 141 -18.29 2.01 -0.21
CA LYS A 141 -18.26 1.69 -1.64
C LYS A 141 -18.11 0.18 -1.81
N LYS A 142 -18.69 -0.38 -2.88
CA LYS A 142 -18.40 -1.76 -3.28
C LYS A 142 -17.01 -1.82 -3.93
N ARG A 143 -16.28 -2.92 -3.72
CA ARG A 143 -14.99 -3.11 -4.39
C ARG A 143 -15.23 -3.28 -5.90
N PRO A 144 -14.29 -2.85 -6.76
CA PRO A 144 -14.44 -3.05 -8.21
C PRO A 144 -14.46 -4.53 -8.63
N MET A 145 -13.91 -5.42 -7.78
CA MET A 145 -13.70 -6.83 -8.09
C MET A 145 -14.74 -7.77 -7.46
N ASP A 146 -15.45 -7.33 -6.42
CA ASP A 146 -16.43 -8.12 -5.66
C ASP A 146 -17.44 -7.23 -4.93
N ASP A 147 -18.51 -7.83 -4.39
CA ASP A 147 -19.59 -7.09 -3.73
C ASP A 147 -19.26 -6.69 -2.27
N MET A 148 -18.01 -6.86 -1.84
CA MET A 148 -17.61 -6.54 -0.47
C MET A 148 -17.49 -5.03 -0.27
N LYS A 149 -17.79 -4.59 0.94
CA LYS A 149 -17.62 -3.20 1.36
C LYS A 149 -16.13 -2.85 1.41
N ALA A 150 -15.76 -1.74 0.79
CA ALA A 150 -14.46 -1.10 0.92
C ALA A 150 -14.62 0.37 1.30
N THR A 151 -13.97 0.74 2.40
CA THR A 151 -13.78 2.12 2.82
C THR A 151 -12.30 2.40 2.97
N LEU A 152 -11.98 3.68 3.18
CA LEU A 152 -10.62 4.08 3.55
C LEU A 152 -10.20 3.45 4.89
N SER A 153 -11.15 3.12 5.77
CA SER A 153 -10.91 2.49 7.08
C SER A 153 -10.92 0.95 7.04
N SER A 154 -11.28 0.32 5.92
CA SER A 154 -11.20 -1.14 5.77
C SER A 154 -9.75 -1.63 5.87
N PRO A 155 -9.51 -2.88 6.31
CA PRO A 155 -8.18 -3.47 6.36
C PRO A 155 -7.48 -3.39 4.99
N GLY A 156 -6.25 -2.87 5.00
CA GLY A 156 -5.46 -2.65 3.80
C GLY A 156 -4.31 -3.64 3.64
N GLU A 157 -3.77 -3.69 2.42
CA GLU A 157 -2.57 -4.46 2.11
C GLU A 157 -1.31 -3.62 2.31
N ASP A 158 -0.41 -4.11 3.16
CA ASP A 158 0.80 -3.39 3.56
C ASP A 158 1.87 -3.28 2.47
N GLU A 159 1.76 -4.07 1.40
CA GLU A 159 2.56 -3.95 0.18
C GLU A 159 2.44 -2.55 -0.45
N ALA A 160 1.25 -1.93 -0.39
CA ALA A 160 1.06 -0.56 -0.87
C ALA A 160 1.87 0.46 -0.06
N ALA A 161 2.02 0.24 1.25
CA ALA A 161 2.82 1.09 2.12
C ALA A 161 4.30 1.02 1.75
N LEU A 162 4.82 -0.20 1.55
CA LEU A 162 6.21 -0.44 1.13
C LEU A 162 6.54 0.24 -0.19
N ARG A 163 5.66 0.10 -1.18
CA ARG A 163 5.76 0.78 -2.48
C ARG A 163 5.92 2.30 -2.30
N ASN A 164 5.02 2.92 -1.54
CA ASN A 164 4.99 4.37 -1.33
C ASN A 164 6.21 4.89 -0.54
N LEU A 165 6.73 4.08 0.39
CA LEU A 165 7.94 4.39 1.14
C LEU A 165 9.24 4.12 0.35
N GLY A 166 9.13 3.55 -0.85
CA GLY A 166 10.26 3.32 -1.76
C GLY A 166 11.06 2.07 -1.45
N ALA A 167 10.45 1.07 -0.80
CA ALA A 167 10.99 -0.27 -0.73
C ALA A 167 10.66 -1.06 -2.01
N ALA A 168 11.44 -2.12 -2.28
CA ALA A 168 11.10 -3.06 -3.34
C ALA A 168 9.70 -3.64 -3.07
N SER A 169 8.84 -3.57 -4.08
CA SER A 169 7.45 -3.97 -3.96
C SER A 169 6.89 -4.42 -5.29
N PHE A 170 6.15 -5.53 -5.27
CA PHE A 170 5.46 -6.07 -6.44
C PHE A 170 4.43 -5.07 -6.98
N TYR A 171 3.86 -4.23 -6.11
CA TYR A 171 2.83 -3.25 -6.47
C TYR A 171 3.37 -2.13 -7.36
N ASN A 172 4.68 -1.93 -7.47
CA ASN A 172 5.24 -1.02 -8.48
C ASN A 172 4.84 -1.43 -9.90
N ASN A 173 4.75 -2.74 -10.15
CA ASN A 173 4.51 -3.31 -11.47
C ASN A 173 3.05 -3.19 -11.94
N LEU A 174 2.12 -2.98 -11.01
CA LEU A 174 0.70 -2.79 -11.32
C LEU A 174 0.43 -1.44 -11.99
N PHE A 175 1.26 -0.43 -11.71
CA PHE A 175 1.04 0.95 -12.15
C PHE A 175 2.13 1.46 -13.10
N PHE A 176 3.34 0.90 -13.02
CA PHE A 176 4.43 1.18 -13.93
C PHE A 176 4.94 -0.14 -14.52
N PRO A 177 4.88 -0.32 -15.85
CA PRO A 177 5.48 -1.50 -16.47
C PRO A 177 6.99 -1.53 -16.17
N SER A 178 7.41 -2.52 -15.38
CA SER A 178 8.82 -2.75 -15.03
C SER A 178 9.40 -3.91 -15.84
N ARG A 179 10.72 -4.10 -15.79
CA ARG A 179 11.36 -5.26 -16.40
C ARG A 179 11.01 -6.53 -15.60
N ALA A 180 11.05 -7.69 -16.26
CA ALA A 180 10.84 -8.98 -15.59
C ALA A 180 11.78 -9.16 -14.39
N ASP A 181 13.02 -8.68 -14.48
CA ASP A 181 14.00 -8.74 -13.39
C ASP A 181 13.58 -7.92 -12.15
N ASP A 182 12.91 -6.77 -12.35
CA ASP A 182 12.40 -5.95 -11.25
C ASP A 182 11.21 -6.64 -10.55
N LEU A 183 10.40 -7.39 -11.31
CA LEU A 183 9.29 -8.22 -10.79
C LEU A 183 9.82 -9.35 -9.91
N ASP A 184 10.76 -10.12 -10.44
CA ASP A 184 11.39 -11.24 -9.75
C ASP A 184 12.05 -10.80 -8.43
N ALA A 185 12.83 -9.71 -8.48
CA ALA A 185 13.52 -9.19 -7.31
C ALA A 185 12.57 -8.58 -6.25
N SER A 186 11.36 -8.16 -6.65
CA SER A 186 10.34 -7.67 -5.72
C SER A 186 9.62 -8.78 -4.96
N LEU A 187 9.56 -9.98 -5.52
CA LEU A 187 8.97 -11.17 -4.88
C LEU A 187 10.03 -11.96 -4.10
N ASP A 188 11.22 -12.14 -4.68
CA ASP A 188 12.35 -12.79 -4.03
C ASP A 188 13.38 -11.74 -3.60
N LEU A 189 13.25 -11.28 -2.35
CA LEU A 189 14.12 -10.26 -1.79
C LEU A 189 15.59 -10.71 -1.70
N GLN A 190 15.88 -12.01 -1.73
CA GLN A 190 17.26 -12.51 -1.65
C GLN A 190 18.05 -12.21 -2.93
N LYS A 191 17.35 -12.02 -4.06
CA LYS A 191 17.95 -11.56 -5.32
C LYS A 191 18.35 -10.09 -5.29
N LEU A 192 17.87 -9.31 -4.31
CA LEU A 192 18.26 -7.91 -4.18
C LEU A 192 19.68 -7.79 -3.59
N PRO A 193 20.42 -6.73 -3.95
CA PRO A 193 21.66 -6.38 -3.24
C PRO A 193 21.42 -6.24 -1.73
N LEU A 194 22.39 -6.65 -0.91
CA LEU A 194 22.27 -6.67 0.56
C LEU A 194 21.81 -5.32 1.14
N GLU A 195 22.29 -4.20 0.60
CA GLU A 195 21.87 -2.86 1.00
C GLU A 195 20.36 -2.64 0.81
N GLN A 196 19.80 -3.14 -0.29
CA GLN A 196 18.36 -3.03 -0.58
C GLN A 196 17.54 -3.96 0.31
N GLN A 197 18.05 -5.13 0.67
CA GLN A 197 17.41 -6.03 1.63
C GLN A 197 17.32 -5.39 3.03
N ILE A 198 18.44 -4.83 3.51
CA ILE A 198 18.51 -4.10 4.78
C ILE A 198 17.56 -2.92 4.76
N ARG A 199 17.57 -2.13 3.68
CA ARG A 199 16.67 -0.99 3.52
C ARG A 199 15.21 -1.41 3.52
N TRP A 200 14.85 -2.50 2.85
CA TRP A 200 13.49 -3.02 2.83
C TRP A 200 13.02 -3.35 4.25
N LYS A 201 13.86 -4.04 5.05
CA LYS A 201 13.56 -4.37 6.45
C LYS A 201 13.38 -3.12 7.30
N GLN A 202 14.29 -2.15 7.17
CA GLN A 202 14.21 -0.87 7.89
C GLN A 202 12.94 -0.08 7.55
N VAL A 203 12.55 -0.03 6.28
CA VAL A 203 11.33 0.63 5.83
C VAL A 203 10.10 -0.06 6.42
N PHE A 204 10.09 -1.40 6.42
CA PHE A 204 8.97 -2.15 6.94
C PHE A 204 8.84 -2.02 8.46
N GLU A 205 9.92 -2.19 9.21
CA GLU A 205 9.97 -1.98 10.66
C GLU A 205 9.56 -0.56 11.04
N HIS A 206 10.00 0.45 10.28
CA HIS A 206 9.58 1.83 10.49
C HIS A 206 8.07 1.98 10.35
N PHE A 207 7.48 1.40 9.30
CA PHE A 207 6.03 1.44 9.09
C PHE A 207 5.27 0.74 10.23
N LEU A 208 5.70 -0.46 10.64
CA LEU A 208 5.11 -1.18 11.78
C LEU A 208 5.20 -0.35 13.07
N GLN A 209 6.32 0.31 13.30
CA GLN A 209 6.52 1.14 14.49
C GLN A 209 5.60 2.38 14.49
N GLN A 210 5.34 2.98 13.33
CA GLN A 210 4.38 4.08 13.21
C GLN A 210 2.94 3.61 13.53
N LEU A 211 2.55 2.43 13.05
CA LEU A 211 1.26 1.81 13.40
C LEU A 211 1.19 1.48 14.89
N ASN A 212 2.27 0.96 15.47
CA ASN A 212 2.37 0.67 16.90
C ASN A 212 2.19 1.93 17.77
N ILE A 213 2.75 3.07 17.35
CA ILE A 213 2.50 4.36 18.03
C ILE A 213 1.03 4.75 17.94
N ARG A 214 0.44 4.60 16.75
CA ARG A 214 -0.94 4.99 16.48
C ARG A 214 -1.95 4.16 17.28
N PHE A 215 -1.76 2.84 17.32
CA PHE A 215 -2.76 1.93 17.86
C PHE A 215 -2.41 1.32 19.21
N GLY A 216 -1.12 1.13 19.52
CA GLY A 216 -0.68 0.56 20.80
C GLY A 216 -1.12 -0.88 21.05
N ARG A 217 -1.42 -1.64 19.99
CA ARG A 217 -1.89 -3.03 20.05
C ARG A 217 -1.07 -3.91 19.10
N PRO A 218 -1.00 -5.23 19.33
CA PRO A 218 -0.42 -6.17 18.38
C PRO A 218 -1.02 -5.99 16.97
N LEU A 219 -0.17 -6.02 15.95
CA LEU A 219 -0.55 -5.72 14.58
C LEU A 219 -0.93 -6.99 13.80
N VAL A 220 -1.95 -6.91 12.96
CA VAL A 220 -2.33 -7.95 12.00
C VAL A 220 -2.14 -7.37 10.60
N MET A 221 -1.23 -8.00 9.86
CA MET A 221 -0.76 -7.56 8.56
C MET A 221 -1.08 -8.63 7.52
N LYS A 222 -1.39 -8.18 6.31
CA LYS A 222 -1.67 -9.08 5.18
C LYS A 222 -1.22 -8.43 3.89
N SER A 223 -0.44 -9.17 3.11
CA SER A 223 -0.31 -8.99 1.66
C SER A 223 0.05 -10.34 1.04
N PRO A 224 -0.43 -10.68 -0.17
CA PRO A 224 -0.12 -11.97 -0.78
C PRO A 224 1.38 -12.18 -1.05
N THR A 225 2.09 -11.09 -1.34
CA THR A 225 3.55 -11.02 -1.50
C THR A 225 4.31 -11.49 -0.26
N ARG A 226 3.71 -11.39 0.94
CA ARG A 226 4.34 -11.84 2.21
C ARG A 226 4.70 -13.31 2.20
N THR A 227 3.98 -14.12 1.43
CA THR A 227 4.30 -15.54 1.24
C THR A 227 5.69 -15.73 0.64
N ALA A 228 6.06 -14.89 -0.34
CA ALA A 228 7.38 -14.91 -0.95
C ALA A 228 8.46 -14.31 -0.03
N HIS A 229 8.07 -13.39 0.87
CA HIS A 229 8.97 -12.76 1.83
C HIS A 229 9.08 -13.49 3.18
N ALA A 230 8.47 -14.67 3.34
CA ALA A 230 8.35 -15.35 4.63
C ALA A 230 9.70 -15.54 5.33
N GLN A 231 10.76 -15.86 4.58
CA GLN A 231 12.11 -16.03 5.12
C GLN A 231 12.73 -14.72 5.63
N THR A 232 12.32 -13.57 5.09
CA THR A 232 12.79 -12.24 5.52
C THR A 232 12.00 -11.69 6.71
N LEU A 233 10.81 -12.26 6.98
CA LEU A 233 9.94 -11.88 8.09
C LEU A 233 10.25 -12.61 9.39
N LEU A 234 10.86 -13.80 9.30
CA LEU A 234 11.32 -14.63 10.41
C LEU A 234 12.73 -14.21 10.87
#